data_AF-A0A4Q3I704-F1
#
_entry.id   AF-A0A4Q3I704-F1
#
_cell.length_a   1.000
_cell.length_b   1.000
_cell.length_c   1.000
_cell.angle_alpha   90.00
_cell.angle_beta   90.00
_cell.angle_gamma   90.00
#
_symmetry.space_group_name_H-M   'P 1'
#
loop_
_entity.id
_entity.type
_entity.pdbx_description
1 polymer ?
#
loop_
_entity_poly.entity_id
_entity_poly.type
_entity_poly.pdbx_seq_one_letter_code
_entity_poly.pdbx_strand_id
1 'polypeptide(L)' 'LSKDHYGIHGTGEPASIGHSESHGCVRLTNWDAARLAQMVKPGVSVVFEE' A
#
# COMPACT_ATOMS: atom_id res chain seq x y z
N LEU A 1 -9.29 0.74 5.35
CA LEU A 1 -9.09 1.88 4.43
C LEU A 1 -10.46 2.49 4.12
N SER A 2 -10.79 3.59 4.79
CA SER A 2 -12.08 4.28 4.67
C SER A 2 -11.94 5.79 4.61
N LYS A 3 -10.70 6.29 4.60
CA LYS A 3 -10.39 7.72 4.49
C LYS A 3 -10.21 8.07 3.01
N ASP A 4 -10.85 9.16 2.59
CA ASP A 4 -10.76 9.63 1.22
C ASP A 4 -9.30 9.86 0.79
N HIS A 5 -8.99 9.43 -0.44
CA HIS A 5 -7.68 9.54 -1.09
C HIS A 5 -6.54 8.66 -0.53
N TYR A 6 -6.81 7.76 0.44
CA TYR A 6 -5.83 6.80 0.92
C TYR A 6 -5.92 5.50 0.12
N GLY A 7 -4.78 4.84 -0.11
CA GLY A 7 -4.71 3.57 -0.83
C GLY A 7 -3.42 2.79 -0.57
N ILE A 8 -3.40 1.54 -1.00
CA ILE A 8 -2.21 0.68 -1.05
C ILE A 8 -1.90 0.45 -2.53
N HIS A 9 -0.69 0.79 -2.98
CA HIS A 9 -0.33 0.65 -4.38
C HIS A 9 1.17 0.40 -4.57
N GLY A 10 1.55 -0.08 -5.76
CA GLY A 10 2.95 -0.23 -6.18
C GLY A 10 3.62 1.13 -6.44
N THR A 11 4.94 1.14 -6.60
CA THR A 11 5.71 2.36 -6.93
C THR A 11 6.60 2.14 -8.17
N GLY A 12 6.80 3.22 -8.94
CA GLY A 12 7.82 3.27 -9.99
C GLY A 12 9.25 3.48 -9.45
N GLU A 13 9.38 3.77 -8.16
CA GLU A 13 10.65 4.04 -7.47
C GLU A 13 10.88 3.03 -6.32
N PRO A 14 11.23 1.75 -6.60
CA PRO A 14 11.31 0.71 -5.57
C PRO A 14 12.32 1.01 -4.45
N ALA A 15 13.39 1.75 -4.75
CA ALA A 15 14.41 2.14 -3.78
C ALA A 15 13.90 3.12 -2.70
N SER A 16 12.73 3.74 -2.89
CA SER A 16 12.11 4.63 -1.91
C SER A 16 11.35 3.89 -0.80
N ILE A 17 11.02 2.60 -1.01
CA ILE A 17 10.28 1.79 -0.05
C ILE A 17 11.10 1.61 1.23
N GLY A 18 10.51 1.94 2.39
CA GLY A 18 11.17 1.86 3.69
C GLY A 18 12.14 3.01 4.00
N HIS A 19 12.32 3.95 3.06
CA HIS A 19 13.26 5.07 3.19
C HIS A 19 12.60 6.44 3.10
N SER A 20 11.42 6.53 2.47
CA SER A 20 10.65 7.77 2.36
C SER A 20 9.21 7.57 2.80
N GLU A 21 8.69 8.54 3.54
CA GLU A 21 7.27 8.61 3.87
C GLU A 21 6.47 9.11 2.65
N SER A 22 5.22 8.66 2.55
CA SER A 22 4.27 9.17 1.56
C SER A 22 3.38 10.24 2.18
N HIS A 23 2.55 10.90 1.37
CA HIS A 23 1.53 11.83 1.84
C HIS A 23 0.22 11.14 2.27
N GLY A 24 0.25 9.83 2.55
CA GLY A 24 -0.89 9.07 3.08
C GLY A 24 -1.12 7.69 2.46
N CYS A 25 -0.59 7.41 1.26
CA CYS A 25 -0.72 6.08 0.63
C CYS A 25 0.37 5.11 1.12
N VAL A 26 0.04 3.84 1.32
CA VAL A 26 1.05 2.80 1.54
C VAL A 26 1.64 2.40 0.19
N ARG A 27 2.93 2.67 0.01
CA ARG A 27 3.66 2.25 -1.19
C ARG A 27 4.29 0.89 -0.93
N LEU A 28 4.15 0.01 -1.91
CA LEU A 28 4.80 -1.31 -1.95
C LEU A 28 5.67 -1.39 -3.20
N THR A 29 6.54 -2.40 -3.24
CA THR A 29 7.10 -2.83 -4.52
C THR A 29 5.96 -3.35 -5.42
N ASN A 30 6.16 -3.33 -6.74
CA ASN A 30 5.11 -3.75 -7.66
C ASN A 30 4.77 -5.25 -7.51
N TRP A 31 5.75 -6.10 -7.20
CA TRP A 31 5.51 -7.52 -6.98
C TRP A 31 4.74 -7.79 -5.68
N ASP A 32 5.02 -7.03 -4.61
CA ASP A 32 4.26 -7.15 -3.36
C ASP A 32 2.83 -6.64 -3.52
N ALA A 33 2.61 -5.54 -4.24
CA ALA A 33 1.28 -5.04 -4.55
C ALA A 33 0.45 -6.07 -5.36
N ALA A 34 1.06 -6.68 -6.38
CA ALA A 34 0.42 -7.73 -7.18
C ALA A 34 0.11 -8.98 -6.33
N ARG A 35 1.04 -9.39 -5.47
CA ARG A 35 0.84 -10.52 -4.55
C ARG A 35 -0.29 -10.24 -3.57
N LEU A 36 -0.32 -9.06 -2.96
CA LEU A 36 -1.36 -8.65 -2.02
C LEU A 36 -2.74 -8.69 -2.70
N ALA A 37 -2.85 -8.19 -3.93
CA ALA A 37 -4.10 -8.21 -4.70
C ALA A 37 -4.66 -9.63 -4.93
N GLN A 38 -3.80 -10.66 -4.94
CA GLN A 38 -4.23 -12.07 -5.05
C GLN A 38 -4.63 -12.68 -3.70
N MET A 39 -4.20 -12.10 -2.58
CA MET A 39 -4.41 -12.64 -1.23
C MET A 39 -5.68 -12.08 -0.57
N VAL A 40 -6.14 -10.91 -0.98
CA VAL A 40 -7.27 -10.22 -0.33
C VAL A 40 -8.44 -10.02 -1.28
N LYS A 41 -9.61 -9.72 -0.71
CA LYS A 41 -10.82 -9.34 -1.43
C LYS A 41 -11.25 -7.93 -1.03
N PRO A 42 -12.03 -7.22 -1.86
CA PRO A 42 -12.67 -5.97 -1.44
C PRO A 42 -13.42 -6.15 -0.12
N GLY A 43 -13.31 -5.16 0.78
CA GLY A 43 -13.91 -5.20 2.12
C GLY A 43 -13.01 -5.74 3.23
N VAL A 44 -11.81 -6.24 2.91
CA VAL A 44 -10.81 -6.58 3.94
C VAL A 44 -10.45 -5.33 4.76
N SER A 45 -10.49 -5.49 6.08
CA SER A 45 -10.13 -4.41 7.01
C SER A 45 -8.62 -4.16 6.95
N VAL A 46 -8.26 -2.88 6.95
CA VAL A 46 -6.87 -2.43 7.00
C VAL A 46 -6.75 -1.52 8.21
N VAL A 47 -5.88 -1.92 9.13
CA VAL A 47 -5.55 -1.21 10.37
C VAL A 47 -4.14 -0.65 10.21
N PHE A 48 -3.97 0.63 10.55
CA PHE A 48 -2.67 1.26 10.62
C PHE A 48 -2.28 1.32 12.10
N GLU A 49 -1.09 0.83 12.41
CA GLU A 49 -0.51 0.82 13.76
C GLU A 49 0.84 1.55 13.72
N GLU A 50 1.25 2.10 14.87
CA GLU A 50 2.57 2.73 15.06
C GLU A 50 3.67 1.70 15.29
#